data_AF-A0A558DH96-F1
#
_entry.id   AF-A0A558DH96-F1
#
_cell.length_a   1.000
_cell.length_b   1.000
_cell.length_c   1.000
_cell.angle_alpha   90.00
_cell.angle_beta   90.00
_cell.angle_gamma   90.00
#
_symmetry.space_group_name_H-M   'P 1'
#
loop_
_entity.id
_entity.type
_entity.pdbx_description
1 polymer ?
#
loop_
_entity_poly.entity_id
_entity_poly.type
_entity_poly.pdbx_seq_one_letter_code
_entity_poly.pdbx_strand_id
1 'polypeptide(L)'
;MIAAGLFPRAGDAGATGYALEAFIATLSQPMFGLSFTVEMEVSYKLIDRSTRSTVWAQSIKSAHTATAGDSLVGVTRLRLANEGAARKNIEAAIAAMGKLPLR
;
A
#
# COMPACT_ATOMS: atom_id res chain seq x y z
N MET A 1 -24.44 23.55 10.58
CA MET A 1 -23.24 23.09 9.85
C MET A 1 -22.19 22.70 10.86
N ILE A 2 -21.88 21.41 10.99
CA ILE A 2 -20.89 20.91 11.96
C ILE A 2 -19.54 20.85 11.25
N ALA A 3 -18.56 21.61 11.76
CA ALA A 3 -17.18 21.55 11.33
C ALA A 3 -16.55 20.22 11.80
N ALA A 4 -16.41 19.26 10.89
CA ALA A 4 -15.62 18.04 11.11
C ALA A 4 -14.13 18.37 10.89
N GLY A 5 -13.55 19.11 11.83
CA GLY A 5 -12.11 19.36 11.91
C GLY A 5 -11.53 18.65 13.11
N LEU A 6 -10.89 17.48 12.91
CA LEU A 6 -9.92 16.95 13.89
C LEU A 6 -8.96 15.90 13.35
N PHE A 7 -8.59 16.01 12.07
CA PHE A 7 -7.33 15.43 11.61
C PHE A 7 -6.52 16.56 10.99
N PRO A 8 -5.50 17.10 11.67
CA PRO A 8 -4.52 17.93 10.98
C PRO A 8 -3.94 17.08 9.85
N ARG A 9 -4.04 17.56 8.60
CA ARG A 9 -3.33 16.95 7.48
C ARG A 9 -1.85 16.92 7.84
N ALA A 10 -1.21 15.77 7.64
CA ALA A 10 0.23 15.58 7.88
C ALA A 10 1.15 16.39 6.94
N GLY A 11 0.73 17.57 6.45
CA GLY A 11 1.48 18.41 5.54
C GLY A 11 1.06 19.89 5.48
N ASP A 12 0.17 20.36 6.36
CA ASP A 12 -0.26 21.77 6.37
C ASP A 12 0.67 22.69 7.18
N ALA A 13 1.81 22.19 7.66
CA ALA A 13 2.92 23.01 8.12
C ALA A 13 3.93 23.17 6.97
N GLY A 14 3.86 24.33 6.27
CA GLY A 14 4.78 24.85 5.26
C GLY A 14 5.79 23.90 4.60
N ALA A 15 5.62 23.63 3.29
CA ALA A 15 6.63 23.22 2.28
C ALA A 15 7.77 22.24 2.66
N THR A 16 7.64 21.51 3.76
CA THR A 16 8.67 20.62 4.32
C THR A 16 8.08 19.22 4.44
N GLY A 17 8.91 18.20 4.20
CA GLY A 17 8.51 16.79 4.20
C GLY A 17 8.36 16.15 2.82
N TYR A 18 7.99 14.87 2.84
CA TYR A 18 7.94 14.01 1.66
C TYR A 18 6.49 13.66 1.28
N ALA A 19 6.20 13.58 -0.01
CA ALA A 19 4.96 13.03 -0.55
C ALA A 19 5.21 11.61 -1.07
N LEU A 20 4.40 10.65 -0.64
CA LEU A 20 4.45 9.28 -1.15
C LEU A 20 3.32 9.08 -2.16
N GLU A 21 3.69 8.75 -3.39
CA GLU A 21 2.78 8.27 -4.42
C GLU A 21 2.86 6.75 -4.50
N ALA A 22 1.71 6.10 -4.63
CA ALA A 22 1.59 4.65 -4.79
C ALA A 22 0.62 4.34 -5.92
N PHE A 23 1.05 3.51 -6.87
CA PHE A 23 0.24 3.09 -8.01
C PHE A 23 0.22 1.56 -8.08
N ILE A 24 -0.96 0.95 -7.98
CA ILE A 24 -1.13 -0.49 -8.18
C ILE A 24 -0.92 -0.77 -9.67
N ALA A 25 0.28 -1.24 -10.02
CA ALA A 25 0.67 -1.52 -11.40
C ALA A 25 0.05 -2.81 -11.91
N THR A 26 -0.11 -3.81 -11.04
CA THR A 26 -0.75 -5.08 -11.38
C THR A 26 -1.46 -5.65 -10.16
N LEU A 27 -2.63 -6.25 -10.41
CA LEU A 27 -3.41 -6.99 -9.43
C LEU A 27 -3.96 -8.23 -10.11
N SER A 28 -3.48 -9.41 -9.70
CA SER A 28 -3.96 -10.71 -10.18
C SER A 28 -4.80 -11.37 -9.10
N GLN A 29 -6.04 -11.71 -9.44
CA GLN A 29 -7.01 -12.29 -8.53
C GLN A 29 -7.52 -13.63 -9.09
N PRO A 30 -7.69 -14.64 -8.22
CA PRO A 30 -8.24 -15.93 -8.62
C PRO A 30 -9.76 -15.82 -8.75
N MET A 31 -10.33 -16.49 -9.74
CA MET A 31 -11.77 -16.48 -10.00
C MET A 31 -12.53 -17.55 -9.22
N PHE A 32 -11.87 -18.64 -8.81
CA PHE A 32 -12.46 -19.77 -8.08
C PHE A 32 -11.38 -20.61 -7.39
N GLY A 33 -11.78 -21.44 -6.41
CA GLY A 33 -10.89 -22.38 -5.73
C GLY A 33 -11.17 -22.57 -4.24
N LEU A 34 -10.46 -23.50 -3.61
CA LEU A 34 -10.47 -23.68 -2.15
C LEU A 34 -9.53 -22.68 -1.42
N SER A 35 -8.59 -22.09 -2.16
CA SER A 35 -7.69 -21.05 -1.68
C SER A 35 -7.60 -19.95 -2.72
N PHE A 36 -7.52 -18.71 -2.25
CA PHE A 36 -7.51 -17.52 -3.07
C PHE A 36 -6.18 -16.82 -2.86
N THR A 37 -5.26 -16.92 -3.83
CA THR A 37 -3.98 -16.19 -3.83
C THR A 37 -4.11 -14.94 -4.66
N VAL A 38 -3.91 -13.78 -4.03
CA VAL A 38 -3.80 -12.49 -4.73
C VAL A 38 -2.34 -12.13 -4.85
N GLU A 39 -1.92 -11.77 -6.07
CA GLU A 39 -0.62 -11.20 -6.34
C GLU A 39 -0.79 -9.73 -6.72
N MET A 40 0.05 -8.86 -6.14
CA MET A 40 -0.02 -7.42 -6.30
C MET A 40 1.37 -6.86 -6.55
N GLU A 41 1.47 -5.95 -7.51
CA GLU A 41 2.64 -5.11 -7.72
C GLU A 41 2.24 -3.64 -7.57
N VAL A 42 2.95 -2.91 -6.70
CA VAL A 42 2.74 -1.48 -6.47
C VAL A 42 4.04 -0.74 -6.80
N SER A 43 3.93 0.28 -7.65
CA SER A 43 5.01 1.23 -7.92
C SER A 43 4.89 2.40 -6.95
N TYR A 44 5.95 2.66 -6.20
CA TYR A 44 6.03 3.77 -5.26
C TYR A 44 7.01 4.84 -5.74
N LYS A 45 6.70 6.10 -5.41
CA LYS A 45 7.62 7.23 -5.51
C LYS A 45 7.54 8.08 -4.25
N LEU A 46 8.68 8.35 -3.64
CA LEU A 46 8.81 9.33 -2.56
C LEU A 46 9.40 10.62 -3.15
N ILE A 47 8.67 11.71 -2.99
CA ILE A 47 8.97 13.01 -3.59
C ILE A 47 9.29 13.98 -2.46
N ASP A 48 10.47 14.60 -2.52
CA ASP A 48 10.80 15.73 -1.64
C ASP A 48 10.00 16.96 -2.10
N ARG A 49 9.14 17.48 -1.23
CA ARG A 49 8.27 18.61 -1.59
C ARG A 49 9.02 19.93 -1.72
N SER A 50 10.19 20.05 -1.10
CA SER A 50 11.02 21.26 -1.14
C SER A 50 11.72 21.41 -2.48
N THR A 51 12.32 20.32 -2.99
CA THR A 51 13.05 20.30 -4.26
C THR A 51 12.19 19.83 -5.44
N ARG A 52 11.03 19.23 -5.16
CA ARG A 52 10.17 18.51 -6.12
C ARG A 52 10.86 17.33 -6.81
N SER A 53 11.96 16.83 -6.26
CA SER A 53 12.67 15.68 -6.81
C SER A 53 12.14 14.35 -6.25
N THR A 54 12.09 13.32 -7.08
CA THR A 54 11.91 11.94 -6.60
C THR A 54 13.18 11.51 -5.89
N VAL A 55 13.10 11.25 -4.58
CA VAL A 55 14.24 10.81 -3.74
C VAL A 55 14.31 9.29 -3.59
N TRP A 56 13.21 8.60 -3.90
CA TRP A 56 13.16 7.15 -3.94
C TRP A 56 12.03 6.68 -4.84
N ALA A 57 12.25 5.61 -5.59
CA ALA A 57 11.22 4.94 -6.36
C ALA A 57 11.51 3.43 -6.40
N GLN A 58 10.47 2.62 -6.23
CA GLN A 58 10.60 1.17 -6.25
C GLN A 58 9.26 0.51 -6.59
N SER A 59 9.29 -0.53 -7.41
CA SER A 59 8.16 -1.45 -7.55
C SER A 59 8.31 -2.62 -6.58
N ILE A 60 7.26 -2.92 -5.84
CA ILE A 60 7.23 -3.99 -4.84
C ILE A 60 6.15 -4.98 -5.22
N LYS A 61 6.53 -6.26 -5.30
CA LYS A 61 5.63 -7.39 -5.47
C LYS A 61 5.29 -8.01 -4.12
N SER A 62 4.05 -8.43 -3.96
CA SER A 62 3.54 -9.07 -2.75
C SER A 62 2.46 -10.08 -3.11
N ALA A 63 2.34 -11.13 -2.29
CA ALA A 63 1.26 -12.11 -2.43
C ALA A 63 0.68 -12.52 -1.08
N HIS A 64 -0.62 -12.81 -1.07
CA HIS A 64 -1.28 -13.40 0.08
C HIS A 64 -2.37 -14.38 -0.34
N THR A 65 -2.50 -15.45 0.43
CA THR A 65 -3.44 -16.54 0.18
C THR A 65 -4.41 -16.63 1.35
N ALA A 66 -5.71 -16.52 1.06
CA ALA A 66 -6.77 -16.85 2.00
C ALA A 66 -7.37 -18.23 1.65
N THR A 67 -7.49 -19.09 2.64
CA THR A 67 -7.93 -20.49 2.51
C THR A 67 -9.39 -20.66 2.92
N ALA A 68 -9.96 -21.84 2.66
CA ALA A 68 -11.29 -22.21 3.17
C ALA A 68 -11.38 -22.21 4.70
N GLY A 69 -10.24 -22.34 5.41
CA GLY A 69 -10.18 -22.23 6.87
C GLY A 69 -10.39 -20.79 7.37
N ASP A 70 -10.04 -19.79 6.55
CA ASP A 70 -10.24 -18.38 6.88
C ASP A 70 -11.69 -17.94 6.63
N SER A 71 -12.36 -18.54 5.64
CA SER A 71 -13.78 -18.34 5.36
C SER A 71 -14.32 -19.35 4.35
N LEU A 72 -15.51 -19.89 4.60
CA LEU A 72 -16.24 -20.71 3.62
C LEU A 72 -16.86 -19.87 2.49
N VAL A 73 -17.06 -18.57 2.72
CA VAL A 73 -17.60 -17.62 1.73
C VAL A 73 -16.48 -17.13 0.81
N GLY A 74 -16.62 -17.40 -0.50
CA GLY A 74 -15.61 -17.08 -1.52
C GLY A 74 -15.27 -15.59 -1.62
N VAL A 75 -16.27 -14.71 -1.66
CA VAL A 75 -16.05 -13.26 -1.73
C VAL A 75 -15.29 -12.71 -0.53
N THR A 76 -15.53 -13.28 0.66
CA THR A 76 -14.80 -12.93 1.87
C THR A 76 -13.34 -13.35 1.78
N ARG A 77 -13.05 -14.56 1.27
CA ARG A 77 -11.66 -14.99 1.03
C ARG A 77 -10.95 -14.09 0.04
N LEU A 78 -11.60 -13.69 -1.05
CA LEU A 78 -11.01 -12.77 -2.01
C LEU A 78 -10.64 -11.43 -1.35
N ARG A 79 -11.53 -10.88 -0.52
CA ARG A 79 -11.26 -9.67 0.27
C ARG A 79 -10.06 -9.86 1.21
N LEU A 80 -10.00 -10.94 1.96
CA LEU A 80 -8.88 -11.25 2.86
C LEU A 80 -7.55 -11.39 2.09
N ALA A 81 -7.58 -12.07 0.95
CA ALA A 81 -6.42 -12.22 0.06
C ALA A 81 -5.91 -10.85 -0.43
N ASN A 82 -6.82 -9.97 -0.87
CA ASN A 82 -6.49 -8.60 -1.28
C ASN A 82 -5.87 -7.78 -0.15
N GLU A 83 -6.52 -7.75 1.02
CA GLU A 83 -6.06 -6.98 2.18
C GLU A 83 -4.70 -7.48 2.67
N GLY A 84 -4.48 -8.79 2.70
CA GLY A 84 -3.20 -9.36 3.10
C GLY A 84 -2.07 -9.09 2.10
N ALA A 85 -2.36 -9.10 0.79
CA ALA A 85 -1.37 -8.74 -0.23
C ALA A 85 -0.99 -7.25 -0.10
N ALA A 86 -1.98 -6.36 0.01
CA ALA A 86 -1.76 -4.93 0.22
C ALA A 86 -0.98 -4.64 1.51
N ARG A 87 -1.33 -5.29 2.63
CA ARG A 87 -0.62 -5.15 3.91
C ARG A 87 0.87 -5.47 3.76
N LYS A 88 1.19 -6.65 3.21
CA LYS A 88 2.59 -7.06 2.99
C LYS A 88 3.34 -6.11 2.06
N ASN A 89 2.67 -5.57 1.05
CA ASN A 89 3.26 -4.60 0.13
C ASN A 89 3.66 -3.31 0.84
N ILE A 90 2.73 -2.75 1.63
CA ILE A 90 2.94 -1.53 2.41
C ILE A 90 4.02 -1.75 3.48
N GLU A 91 4.02 -2.88 4.18
CA GLU A 91 5.06 -3.22 5.15
C GLU A 91 6.45 -3.24 4.50
N ALA A 92 6.58 -3.85 3.32
CA ALA A 92 7.83 -3.87 2.57
C ALA A 92 8.24 -2.46 2.11
N ALA A 93 7.30 -1.62 1.66
CA ALA A 93 7.57 -0.24 1.28
C ALA A 93 8.07 0.60 2.46
N ILE A 94 7.41 0.51 3.61
CA ILE A 94 7.81 1.20 4.85
C ILE A 94 9.20 0.73 5.29
N ALA A 95 9.46 -0.58 5.28
CA ALA A 95 10.76 -1.13 5.65
C ALA A 95 11.88 -0.70 4.68
N ALA A 96 11.59 -0.54 3.39
CA ALA A 96 12.53 -0.02 2.41
C ALA A 96 12.80 1.47 2.63
N MET A 97 11.75 2.29 2.79
CA MET A 97 11.88 3.73 3.03
C MET A 97 12.56 4.06 4.36
N GLY A 98 12.32 3.26 5.41
CA GLY A 98 12.95 3.43 6.72
C GLY A 98 14.47 3.25 6.74
N LYS A 99 15.06 2.77 5.64
CA LYS A 99 16.51 2.63 5.46
C LYS A 99 17.13 3.80 4.68
N LEU A 100 16.31 4.70 4.15
CA LEU A 100 16.80 5.82 3.36
C LEU A 100 17.47 6.85 4.28
N PRO A 101 18.63 7.41 3.89
CA PRO A 101 19.31 8.45 4.66
C PRO A 101 18.66 9.81 4.39
N LEU A 102 17.37 9.94 4.70
CA LEU A 102 16.61 11.18 4.60
C LEU A 102 16.76 11.99 5.91
N ARG A 103 16.81 13.31 5.80
CA ARG A 103 17.06 14.23 6.92
C ARG A 103 15.77 14.73 7.56
#